data_AF-A0A089X0S4-F1
#
_entry.id   AF-A0A089X0S4-F1
#
_cell.length_a   1.000
_cell.length_b   1.000
_cell.length_c   1.000
_cell.angle_alpha   90.00
_cell.angle_beta   90.00
_cell.angle_gamma   90.00
#
_symmetry.space_group_name_H-M   'P 1'
#
loop_
_entity.id
_entity.type
_entity.pdbx_description
1 polymer ?
#
loop_
_entity_poly.entity_id
_entity_poly.type
_entity_poly.pdbx_seq_one_letter_code
_entity_poly.pdbx_strand_id
1 'polypeptide(L)'
;MPAAPSTSLPPAPPLRGRIGCDASSGYYAVARRYRLHLSPSCPHSLRLAITHSLLGLHHTLPVTLLPSVPDGPDGGHTALRPLYEATSHRHPGPATAPVLSDDWTGRIVSTHAPDILRDLARHFGSDRRGLHPRGAEAEIAAVEHLCEHGVDEAAQRAGRPGADAGERRAALAVLLGTLRQWEGRLSFQEFVLGDRMTVADVHVWVTLVQLDTVHRRHLDADAVHRIAGHPRLWAYARRLAGHPDFGRHLDLPGIARRHHARCQGLEAAGAAVQILDWAAHIADGTGRPSALCCP
;
A
#
# COMPACT_ATOMS: atom_id res chain seq x y z
N MET A 1 -8.64 -25.30 28.46
CA MET A 1 -7.35 -24.69 28.84
C MET A 1 -7.35 -23.26 28.33
N PRO A 2 -7.07 -22.25 29.16
CA PRO A 2 -7.03 -20.88 28.68
C PRO A 2 -5.80 -20.70 27.79
N ALA A 3 -6.01 -20.16 26.58
CA ALA A 3 -4.95 -19.85 25.65
C ALA A 3 -3.98 -18.86 26.30
N ALA A 4 -2.69 -19.20 26.30
CA ALA A 4 -1.65 -18.31 26.78
C ALA A 4 -1.67 -17.01 25.96
N PRO A 5 -1.51 -15.83 26.60
CA PRO A 5 -1.43 -14.57 25.87
C PRO A 5 -0.23 -14.65 24.93
N SER A 6 -0.51 -14.53 23.63
CA SER A 6 0.54 -14.43 22.61
C SER A 6 1.23 -13.08 22.80
N THR A 7 2.30 -13.07 23.60
CA THR A 7 3.15 -11.88 23.77
C THR A 7 3.87 -11.66 22.45
N SER A 8 3.30 -10.84 21.58
CA SER A 8 3.96 -10.41 20.35
C SER A 8 5.23 -9.65 20.74
N LEU A 9 6.40 -10.21 20.40
CA LEU A 9 7.65 -9.46 20.47
C LEU A 9 7.49 -8.13 19.73
N PRO A 10 8.10 -7.03 20.23
CA PRO A 10 8.08 -5.77 19.51
C PRO A 10 8.65 -5.99 18.10
N PRO A 11 8.07 -5.35 17.07
CA PRO A 11 8.53 -5.54 15.71
C PRO A 11 10.00 -5.12 15.60
N ALA A 12 10.82 -5.96 14.98
CA ALA A 12 12.21 -5.62 14.70
C ALA A 12 12.27 -4.32 13.87
N PRO A 13 13.26 -3.44 14.14
CA PRO A 13 13.39 -2.20 13.39
C PRO A 13 13.57 -2.52 11.89
N PRO A 14 13.01 -1.68 11.00
CA PRO A 14 13.15 -1.90 9.57
C PRO A 14 14.62 -1.74 9.15
N LEU A 15 15.06 -2.59 8.22
CA LEU A 15 16.34 -2.42 7.56
C LEU A 15 16.21 -1.26 6.56
N ARG A 16 17.10 -0.27 6.65
CA ARG A 16 17.02 1.00 5.90
C ARG A 16 18.25 1.28 5.04
N GLY A 17 18.88 0.24 4.48
CA GLY A 17 19.91 0.44 3.47
C GLY A 17 19.34 1.15 2.24
N ARG A 18 20.19 1.88 1.52
CA ARG A 18 19.79 2.75 0.39
C ARG A 18 20.60 2.39 -0.84
N ILE A 19 19.97 2.50 -2.01
CA ILE A 19 20.68 2.46 -3.28
C ILE A 19 21.25 3.86 -3.52
N GLY A 20 22.56 3.95 -3.73
CA GLY A 20 23.27 5.18 -4.05
C GLY A 20 23.62 5.31 -5.53
N CYS A 21 24.29 6.42 -5.84
CA CYS A 21 24.64 6.79 -7.21
C CYS A 21 25.87 6.07 -7.76
N ASP A 22 26.76 5.58 -6.90
CA ASP A 22 28.04 4.99 -7.31
C ASP A 22 28.51 3.87 -6.38
N ALA A 23 29.58 3.18 -6.81
CA ALA A 23 30.16 2.06 -6.09
C ALA A 23 30.60 2.37 -4.64
N SER A 24 30.89 3.64 -4.33
CA SER A 24 31.29 4.04 -2.97
C SER A 24 30.12 3.99 -1.98
N SER A 25 28.88 4.00 -2.49
CA SER A 25 27.65 3.86 -1.70
C SER A 25 27.39 2.43 -1.21
N GLY A 26 28.20 1.45 -1.64
CA GLY A 26 28.04 0.02 -1.34
C GLY A 26 26.96 -0.66 -2.21
N TYR A 27 25.72 -0.15 -2.12
CA TYR A 27 24.64 -0.50 -3.04
C TYR A 27 24.50 0.61 -4.08
N TYR A 28 24.71 0.30 -5.36
CA TYR A 28 24.60 1.26 -6.45
C TYR A 28 23.76 0.71 -7.58
N ALA A 29 23.13 1.61 -8.34
CA ALA A 29 22.14 1.25 -9.34
C ALA A 29 22.73 0.38 -10.46
N VAL A 30 22.39 -0.92 -10.47
CA VAL A 30 22.76 -1.88 -11.52
C VAL A 30 21.54 -2.68 -11.92
N ALA A 31 21.27 -2.73 -13.23
CA ALA A 31 20.19 -3.54 -13.76
C ALA A 31 20.39 -5.02 -13.40
N ARG A 32 19.31 -5.68 -12.96
CA ARG A 32 19.23 -7.10 -12.61
C ARG A 32 20.09 -7.53 -11.41
N ARG A 33 20.63 -6.57 -10.65
CA ARG A 33 21.29 -6.85 -9.36
C ARG A 33 20.28 -6.98 -8.21
N TYR A 34 19.24 -6.16 -8.21
CA TYR A 34 18.28 -6.09 -7.12
C TYR A 34 16.98 -6.83 -7.45
N ARG A 35 16.30 -7.30 -6.40
CA ARG A 35 15.03 -7.99 -6.49
C ARG A 35 14.06 -7.49 -5.44
N LEU A 36 12.79 -7.32 -5.83
CA LEU A 36 11.70 -7.03 -4.91
C LEU A 36 10.98 -8.32 -4.56
N HIS A 37 10.68 -8.52 -3.28
CA HIS A 37 9.81 -9.60 -2.81
C HIS A 37 8.55 -8.95 -2.23
N LEU A 38 7.42 -9.16 -2.89
CA LEU A 38 6.18 -8.40 -2.68
C LEU A 38 5.00 -9.33 -2.43
N SER A 39 4.10 -8.93 -1.54
CA SER A 39 2.78 -9.56 -1.36
C SER A 39 1.71 -8.49 -1.62
N PRO A 40 1.15 -8.36 -2.84
CA PRO A 40 0.23 -7.26 -3.20
C PRO A 40 -1.03 -7.14 -2.33
N SER A 41 -1.35 -8.16 -1.51
CA SER A 41 -2.37 -8.07 -0.47
C SER A 41 -1.99 -7.14 0.71
N CYS A 42 -0.71 -6.79 0.85
CA CYS A 42 -0.19 -5.78 1.78
C CYS A 42 -0.16 -4.42 1.10
N PRO A 43 -0.66 -3.33 1.73
CA PRO A 43 -0.64 -2.00 1.12
C PRO A 43 0.76 -1.51 0.74
N HIS A 44 1.78 -1.78 1.56
CA HIS A 44 3.16 -1.40 1.26
C HIS A 44 3.73 -2.10 0.01
N SER A 45 3.44 -3.38 -0.14
CA SER A 45 3.84 -4.14 -1.33
C SER A 45 3.05 -3.73 -2.55
N LEU A 46 1.76 -3.41 -2.41
CA LEU A 46 0.92 -2.91 -3.49
C LEU A 46 1.44 -1.57 -4.04
N ARG A 47 1.80 -0.62 -3.16
CA ARG A 47 2.42 0.65 -3.56
C ARG A 47 3.71 0.44 -4.37
N LEU A 48 4.56 -0.50 -3.93
CA LEU A 48 5.79 -0.87 -4.64
C LEU A 48 5.52 -1.53 -5.99
N ALA A 49 4.57 -2.46 -6.07
CA ALA A 49 4.23 -3.16 -7.31
C ALA A 49 3.72 -2.20 -8.39
N ILE A 50 2.84 -1.26 -7.99
CA ILE A 50 2.31 -0.21 -8.86
C ILE A 50 3.43 0.74 -9.29
N THR A 51 4.25 1.23 -8.37
CA THR A 51 5.34 2.15 -8.71
C THR A 51 6.38 1.50 -9.61
N HIS A 52 6.76 0.24 -9.34
CA HIS A 52 7.66 -0.55 -10.19
C HIS A 52 7.14 -0.64 -11.64
N SER A 53 5.83 -0.84 -11.78
CA SER A 53 5.13 -0.91 -13.06
C SER A 53 5.07 0.42 -13.77
N LEU A 54 4.66 1.48 -13.06
CA LEU A 54 4.62 2.85 -13.59
C LEU A 54 6.00 3.32 -14.03
N LEU A 55 7.08 2.85 -13.41
CA LEU A 55 8.47 3.14 -13.79
C LEU A 55 8.99 2.25 -14.94
N GLY A 56 8.26 1.20 -15.33
CA GLY A 56 8.66 0.28 -16.39
C GLY A 56 9.83 -0.65 -16.02
N LEU A 57 9.97 -1.01 -14.74
CA LEU A 57 11.17 -1.69 -14.22
C LEU A 57 11.18 -3.22 -14.40
N HIS A 58 10.24 -3.79 -15.16
CA HIS A 58 10.07 -5.25 -15.31
C HIS A 58 11.34 -5.99 -15.75
N HIS A 59 12.15 -5.40 -16.64
CA HIS A 59 13.40 -6.01 -17.13
C HIS A 59 14.63 -5.64 -16.30
N THR A 60 14.50 -4.60 -15.46
CA THR A 60 15.61 -4.01 -14.70
C THR A 60 15.66 -4.56 -13.28
N LEU A 61 14.50 -4.77 -12.66
CA LEU A 61 14.40 -5.18 -11.27
C LEU A 61 13.34 -6.29 -11.16
N PRO A 62 13.74 -7.57 -11.15
CA PRO A 62 12.81 -8.68 -11.01
C PRO A 62 11.97 -8.62 -9.73
N VAL A 63 10.72 -9.09 -9.82
CA VAL A 63 9.79 -9.19 -8.69
C VAL A 63 9.50 -10.66 -8.40
N THR A 64 9.62 -11.06 -7.14
CA THR A 64 9.12 -12.32 -6.61
C THR A 64 7.82 -12.04 -5.86
N LEU A 65 6.72 -12.64 -6.32
CA LEU A 65 5.43 -12.54 -5.63
C LEU A 65 5.35 -13.59 -4.51
N LEU A 66 4.99 -13.13 -3.33
CA LEU A 66 4.78 -13.93 -2.13
C LEU A 66 3.29 -14.21 -1.94
N PRO A 67 2.94 -15.29 -1.22
CA PRO A 67 1.55 -15.59 -0.89
C PRO A 67 0.82 -14.40 -0.25
N SER A 68 -0.50 -14.29 -0.49
CA SER A 68 -1.31 -13.20 0.09
C SER A 68 -1.35 -13.25 1.62
N VAL A 69 -1.26 -14.45 2.19
CA VAL A 69 -1.24 -14.73 3.63
C VAL A 69 0.14 -15.27 4.00
N PRO A 70 0.83 -14.69 5.01
CA PRO A 70 2.08 -15.23 5.52
C PRO A 70 1.93 -16.67 6.02
N ASP A 71 2.88 -17.53 5.66
CA ASP A 71 2.87 -18.99 5.87
C ASP A 71 3.74 -19.44 7.06
N GLY A 72 4.53 -18.54 7.62
CA GLY A 72 5.37 -18.79 8.78
C GLY A 72 4.58 -18.74 10.10
N PRO A 73 5.00 -19.53 11.11
CA PRO A 73 4.30 -19.63 12.40
C PRO A 73 4.29 -18.33 13.22
N ASP A 74 5.21 -17.41 12.93
CA ASP A 74 5.32 -16.09 13.56
C ASP A 74 4.63 -14.98 12.75
N GLY A 75 3.90 -15.33 11.69
CA GLY A 75 3.28 -14.38 10.77
C GLY A 75 4.26 -13.77 9.76
N GLY A 76 5.43 -14.39 9.55
CA GLY A 76 6.33 -14.07 8.44
C GLY A 76 6.09 -14.92 7.19
N HIS A 77 6.80 -14.62 6.10
CA HIS A 77 6.90 -15.48 4.94
C HIS A 77 8.09 -16.41 5.08
N THR A 78 7.88 -17.72 5.03
CA THR A 78 8.97 -18.71 5.19
C THR A 78 10.05 -18.51 4.13
N ALA A 79 9.65 -18.17 2.90
CA ALA A 79 10.55 -17.89 1.79
C ALA A 79 11.51 -16.70 2.03
N LEU A 80 11.15 -15.76 2.92
CA LEU A 80 11.99 -14.60 3.26
C LEU A 80 12.97 -14.89 4.41
N ARG A 81 12.76 -15.97 5.18
CA ARG A 81 13.58 -16.28 6.35
C ARG A 81 15.09 -16.32 6.03
N PRO A 82 15.56 -16.98 4.96
CA PRO A 82 16.99 -17.03 4.66
C PRO A 82 17.61 -15.64 4.40
N LEU A 83 16.89 -14.75 3.72
CA LEU A 83 17.36 -13.37 3.46
C LEU A 83 17.51 -12.56 4.75
N TYR A 84 16.55 -12.69 5.66
CA TYR A 84 16.59 -12.02 6.96
C TYR A 84 17.75 -12.55 7.82
N GLU A 85 17.95 -13.87 7.87
CA GLU A 85 19.05 -14.49 8.63
C GLU A 85 20.43 -14.15 8.05
N ALA A 86 20.55 -14.08 6.72
CA ALA A 86 21.79 -13.68 6.04
C ALA A 86 22.16 -12.20 6.29
N THR A 87 21.18 -11.37 6.62
CA THR A 87 21.37 -9.92 6.85
C THR A 87 21.51 -9.59 8.33
N SER A 88 20.74 -10.24 9.18
CA SER A 88 20.70 -10.05 10.63
C SER A 88 20.75 -11.41 11.30
N HIS A 89 21.92 -11.79 11.81
CA HIS A 89 22.10 -13.05 12.52
C HIS A 89 21.09 -13.17 13.67
N ARG A 90 20.33 -14.27 13.70
CA ARG A 90 19.21 -14.51 14.64
C ARG A 90 18.18 -13.38 14.64
N HIS A 91 17.73 -12.96 13.46
CA HIS A 91 16.70 -11.92 13.32
C HIS A 91 15.50 -12.17 14.26
N PRO A 92 15.25 -11.28 15.24
CA PRO A 92 14.20 -11.47 16.24
C PRO A 92 12.87 -10.96 15.71
N GLY A 93 12.23 -11.71 14.83
CA GLY A 93 10.90 -11.33 14.32
C GLY A 93 10.46 -12.03 13.04
N PRO A 94 9.22 -11.78 12.60
CA PRO A 94 8.70 -12.31 11.35
C PRO A 94 9.41 -11.70 10.15
N ALA A 95 9.79 -12.57 9.21
CA ALA A 95 10.31 -12.16 7.91
C ALA A 95 9.17 -11.61 7.05
N THR A 96 9.01 -10.29 6.97
CA THR A 96 7.83 -9.66 6.36
C THR A 96 8.13 -9.00 5.02
N ALA A 97 7.12 -8.91 4.16
CA ALA A 97 7.18 -8.15 2.92
C ALA A 97 6.72 -6.70 3.15
N PRO A 98 7.22 -5.72 2.37
CA PRO A 98 8.11 -5.88 1.22
C PRO A 98 9.60 -5.99 1.58
N VAL A 99 10.38 -6.63 0.70
CA VAL A 99 11.85 -6.71 0.81
C VAL A 99 12.49 -6.29 -0.51
N LEU A 100 13.51 -5.43 -0.44
CA LEU A 100 14.47 -5.20 -1.51
C LEU A 100 15.76 -5.99 -1.17
N SER A 101 16.09 -7.00 -1.97
CA SER A 101 17.32 -7.79 -1.82
C SER A 101 18.35 -7.47 -2.90
N ASP A 102 19.62 -7.68 -2.56
CA ASP A 102 20.75 -7.66 -3.48
C ASP A 102 21.13 -9.11 -3.84
N ASP A 103 20.86 -9.52 -5.08
CA ASP A 103 21.10 -10.89 -5.55
C ASP A 103 22.62 -11.22 -5.59
N TRP A 104 23.51 -10.22 -5.58
CA TRP A 104 24.96 -10.46 -5.53
C TRP A 104 25.46 -10.82 -4.14
N THR A 105 24.92 -10.18 -3.10
CA THR A 105 25.34 -10.41 -1.70
C THR A 105 24.43 -11.41 -0.98
N GLY A 106 23.26 -11.71 -1.53
CA GLY A 106 22.26 -12.57 -0.88
C GLY A 106 21.65 -11.92 0.37
N ARG A 107 21.71 -10.59 0.47
CA ARG A 107 21.28 -9.83 1.66
C ARG A 107 20.16 -8.85 1.33
N ILE A 108 19.48 -8.42 2.38
CA ILE A 108 18.45 -7.38 2.33
C ILE A 108 19.14 -6.02 2.30
N VAL A 109 18.77 -5.22 1.29
CA VAL A 109 19.11 -3.80 1.23
C VAL A 109 18.16 -3.02 2.14
N SER A 110 16.85 -3.20 1.96
CA SER A 110 15.83 -2.46 2.71
C SER A 110 14.53 -3.24 2.86
N THR A 111 13.85 -2.99 3.97
CA THR A 111 12.46 -3.41 4.22
C THR A 111 11.54 -2.19 4.41
N HIS A 112 12.08 -0.97 4.29
CA HIS A 112 11.31 0.26 4.46
C HIS A 112 10.75 0.76 3.14
N ALA A 113 9.45 0.53 2.90
CA ALA A 113 8.80 0.79 1.62
C ALA A 113 8.96 2.22 1.07
N PRO A 114 8.83 3.30 1.87
CA PRO A 114 9.07 4.67 1.39
C PRO A 114 10.49 4.90 0.87
N ASP A 115 11.50 4.34 1.55
CA ASP A 115 12.91 4.45 1.10
C ASP A 115 13.12 3.66 -0.19
N ILE A 116 12.55 2.44 -0.29
CA ILE A 116 12.61 1.64 -1.51
C ILE A 116 11.96 2.40 -2.68
N LEU A 117 10.73 2.90 -2.51
CA LEU A 117 10.01 3.66 -3.55
C LEU A 117 10.84 4.85 -4.07
N ARG A 118 11.41 5.62 -3.13
CA ARG A 118 12.26 6.76 -3.45
C ARG A 118 13.50 6.34 -4.23
N ASP A 119 14.16 5.26 -3.82
CA ASP A 119 15.35 4.76 -4.49
C ASP A 119 15.03 4.24 -5.89
N LEU A 120 13.91 3.52 -6.07
CA LEU A 120 13.44 3.08 -7.38
C LEU A 120 13.20 4.26 -8.32
N ALA A 121 12.47 5.27 -7.85
CA ALA A 121 12.14 6.43 -8.65
C ALA A 121 13.37 7.27 -9.02
N ARG A 122 14.35 7.40 -8.12
CA ARG A 122 15.56 8.20 -8.34
C ARG A 122 16.62 7.51 -9.17
N HIS A 123 16.84 6.21 -8.96
CA HIS A 123 18.00 5.51 -9.50
C HIS A 123 17.68 4.63 -10.71
N PHE A 124 16.44 4.17 -10.84
CA PHE A 124 16.02 3.35 -11.97
C PHE A 124 14.91 3.99 -12.81
N GLY A 125 14.29 5.06 -12.31
CA GLY A 125 13.34 5.85 -13.09
C GLY A 125 14.05 6.54 -14.25
N SER A 126 13.50 6.40 -15.45
CA SER A 126 13.85 7.28 -16.57
C SER A 126 13.28 8.68 -16.30
N ASP A 127 14.04 9.75 -16.58
CA ASP A 127 13.62 11.16 -16.42
C ASP A 127 12.23 11.49 -17.01
N ARG A 128 11.76 10.66 -17.96
CA ARG A 128 10.48 10.81 -18.66
C ARG A 128 9.23 10.49 -17.84
N ARG A 129 9.32 9.70 -16.75
CA ARG A 129 8.14 9.22 -16.01
C ARG A 129 7.81 10.07 -14.77
N GLY A 130 8.77 10.83 -14.25
CA GLY A 130 8.52 11.95 -13.34
C GLY A 130 7.76 11.68 -12.03
N LEU A 131 7.65 10.41 -11.59
CA LEU A 131 6.82 10.04 -10.42
C LEU A 131 7.31 10.62 -9.09
N HIS A 132 8.58 11.01 -9.02
CA HIS A 132 9.18 11.66 -7.86
C HIS A 132 9.95 12.90 -8.33
N PRO A 133 9.25 14.00 -8.68
CA PRO A 133 9.89 15.20 -9.19
C PRO A 133 10.78 15.84 -8.11
N ARG A 134 11.87 16.49 -8.54
CA ARG A 134 12.79 17.19 -7.63
C ARG A 134 12.04 18.29 -6.89
N GLY A 135 12.16 18.33 -5.56
CA GLY A 135 11.53 19.34 -4.71
C GLY A 135 10.16 18.92 -4.16
N ALA A 136 9.55 17.85 -4.66
CA ALA A 136 8.26 17.35 -4.17
C ALA A 136 8.38 16.42 -2.94
N GLU A 137 9.60 16.18 -2.44
CA GLU A 137 9.86 15.29 -1.30
C GLU A 137 8.97 15.58 -0.10
N ALA A 138 8.85 16.87 0.29
CA ALA A 138 8.09 17.28 1.46
C ALA A 138 6.59 17.11 1.27
N GLU A 139 6.09 17.39 0.06
CA GLU A 139 4.68 17.26 -0.27
C GLU A 139 4.25 15.79 -0.36
N ILE A 140 5.09 14.94 -0.97
CA ILE A 140 4.89 13.49 -0.99
C ILE A 140 4.88 12.94 0.43
N ALA A 141 5.86 13.30 1.27
CA ALA A 141 5.91 12.87 2.67
C ALA A 141 4.69 13.34 3.48
N ALA A 142 4.17 14.54 3.21
CA ALA A 142 2.95 15.03 3.83
C ALA A 142 1.72 14.21 3.41
N VAL A 143 1.63 13.78 2.14
CA VAL A 143 0.56 12.90 1.67
C VAL A 143 0.69 11.50 2.29
N GLU A 144 1.91 10.95 2.37
CA GLU A 144 2.19 9.68 3.06
C GLU A 144 1.70 9.73 4.52
N HIS A 145 2.05 10.81 5.23
CA HIS A 145 1.64 11.02 6.61
C HIS A 145 0.11 11.09 6.76
N LEU A 146 -0.58 11.81 5.87
CA LEU A 146 -2.05 11.89 5.86
C LEU A 146 -2.70 10.53 5.55
N CYS A 147 -2.11 9.72 4.68
CA CYS A 147 -2.59 8.37 4.42
C CYS A 147 -2.52 7.50 5.69
N GLU A 148 -1.36 7.50 6.35
CA GLU A 148 -1.12 6.70 7.55
C GLU A 148 -1.98 7.17 8.73
N HIS A 149 -1.90 8.44 9.11
CA HIS A 149 -2.49 8.94 10.36
C HIS A 149 -3.91 9.46 10.15
N GLY A 150 -4.14 10.11 9.01
CA GLY A 150 -5.41 10.73 8.65
C GLY A 150 -6.46 9.73 8.19
N VAL A 151 -6.05 8.60 7.60
CA VAL A 151 -6.97 7.58 7.09
C VAL A 151 -6.79 6.24 7.80
N ASP A 152 -5.61 5.60 7.68
CA ASP A 152 -5.43 4.22 8.15
C ASP A 152 -5.60 4.10 9.68
N GLU A 153 -4.86 4.88 10.46
CA GLU A 153 -4.98 4.89 11.92
C GLU A 153 -6.32 5.45 12.40
N ALA A 154 -6.86 6.45 11.71
CA ALA A 154 -8.15 7.04 12.05
C ALA A 154 -9.30 6.03 11.87
N ALA A 155 -9.30 5.28 10.76
CA ALA A 155 -10.30 4.26 10.51
C ALA A 155 -10.16 3.06 11.47
N GLN A 156 -8.93 2.64 11.78
CA GLN A 156 -8.68 1.62 12.80
C GLN A 156 -9.18 2.04 14.18
N ARG A 157 -8.91 3.28 14.61
CA ARG A 157 -9.41 3.80 15.90
C ARG A 157 -10.92 3.89 15.93
N ALA A 158 -11.55 4.32 14.83
CA ALA A 158 -13.00 4.39 14.73
C ALA A 158 -13.68 3.00 14.78
N GLY A 159 -13.06 2.00 14.14
CA GLY A 159 -13.53 0.62 14.10
C GLY A 159 -13.07 -0.28 15.25
N ARG A 160 -12.33 0.27 16.22
CA ARG A 160 -11.77 -0.51 17.33
C ARG A 160 -12.91 -1.08 18.21
N PRO A 161 -12.91 -2.39 18.50
CA PRO A 161 -13.87 -2.99 19.42
C PRO A 161 -13.78 -2.34 20.80
N GLY A 162 -14.94 -1.96 21.35
CA GLY A 162 -15.04 -1.36 22.68
C GLY A 162 -14.62 0.11 22.78
N ALA A 163 -14.27 0.78 21.68
CA ALA A 163 -14.06 2.23 21.68
C ALA A 163 -15.35 2.98 22.04
N ASP A 164 -15.23 4.01 22.88
CA ASP A 164 -16.38 4.82 23.28
C ASP A 164 -16.87 5.73 22.15
N ALA A 165 -18.06 6.32 22.33
CA ALA A 165 -18.67 7.16 21.31
C ALA A 165 -17.89 8.45 21.03
N GLY A 166 -17.17 8.99 22.01
CA GLY A 166 -16.31 10.17 21.86
C GLY A 166 -15.05 9.86 21.07
N GLU A 167 -14.34 8.78 21.41
CA GLU A 167 -13.17 8.28 20.69
C GLU A 167 -13.50 7.99 19.23
N ARG A 168 -14.59 7.24 18.98
CA ARG A 168 -15.06 6.93 17.63
C ARG A 168 -15.36 8.21 16.85
N ARG A 169 -16.08 9.17 17.44
CA ARG A 169 -16.43 10.43 16.77
C ARG A 169 -15.19 11.27 16.44
N ALA A 170 -14.22 11.35 17.35
CA ALA A 170 -12.97 12.07 17.12
C ALA A 170 -12.14 11.43 15.99
N ALA A 171 -12.03 10.10 15.98
CA ALA A 171 -11.34 9.36 14.93
C ALA A 171 -12.03 9.52 13.57
N LEU A 172 -13.37 9.43 13.52
CA LEU A 172 -14.14 9.68 12.29
C LEU A 172 -14.01 11.13 11.81
N ALA A 173 -13.92 12.10 12.71
CA ALA A 173 -13.71 13.50 12.32
C ALA A 173 -12.35 13.72 11.62
N VAL A 174 -11.28 13.07 12.10
CA VAL A 174 -9.96 13.08 11.44
C VAL A 174 -10.04 12.43 10.06
N LEU A 175 -10.67 11.25 9.97
CA LEU A 175 -10.85 10.53 8.70
C LEU A 175 -11.61 11.38 7.68
N LEU A 176 -12.81 11.84 8.02
CA LEU A 176 -13.66 12.62 7.12
C LEU A 176 -13.05 13.99 6.80
N GLY A 177 -12.29 14.59 7.72
CA GLY A 177 -11.53 15.81 7.46
C GLY A 177 -10.46 15.61 6.39
N THR A 178 -9.71 14.51 6.47
CA THR A 178 -8.68 14.14 5.48
C THR A 178 -9.30 13.88 4.10
N LEU A 179 -10.39 13.09 4.04
CA LEU A 179 -11.10 12.83 2.77
C LEU A 179 -11.65 14.12 2.15
N ARG A 180 -12.20 15.04 2.96
CA ARG A 180 -12.67 16.34 2.48
C ARG A 180 -11.55 17.20 1.92
N GLN A 181 -10.36 17.15 2.52
CA GLN A 181 -9.20 17.87 2.00
C GLN A 181 -8.82 17.35 0.61
N TRP A 182 -8.78 16.03 0.40
CA TRP A 182 -8.48 15.45 -0.90
C TRP A 182 -9.59 15.69 -1.93
N GLU A 183 -10.86 15.56 -1.53
CA GLU A 183 -12.03 15.91 -2.38
C GLU A 183 -11.93 17.35 -2.88
N GLY A 184 -11.59 18.29 -1.99
CA GLY A 184 -11.37 19.70 -2.33
C GLY A 184 -10.21 19.90 -3.29
N ARG A 185 -9.07 19.24 -3.08
CA ARG A 185 -7.93 19.30 -4.03
C ARG A 185 -8.32 18.78 -5.40
N LEU A 186 -8.88 17.57 -5.46
CA LEU A 186 -9.33 16.92 -6.70
C LEU A 186 -10.50 17.64 -7.37
N SER A 187 -11.00 18.72 -6.78
CA SER A 187 -11.98 19.58 -7.44
C SER A 187 -11.38 20.54 -8.47
N PHE A 188 -10.07 20.80 -8.40
CA PHE A 188 -9.35 21.75 -9.26
C PHE A 188 -8.18 21.14 -10.04
N GLN A 189 -7.69 19.96 -9.65
CA GLN A 189 -6.52 19.30 -10.24
C GLN A 189 -6.80 17.83 -10.51
N GLU A 190 -6.06 17.26 -11.46
CA GLU A 190 -6.25 15.86 -11.88
C GLU A 190 -5.72 14.86 -10.83
N PHE A 191 -4.57 15.17 -10.21
CA PHE A 191 -3.86 14.33 -9.26
C PHE A 191 -3.73 15.03 -7.90
N VAL A 192 -3.26 14.34 -6.86
CA VAL A 192 -3.24 14.84 -5.48
C VAL A 192 -2.26 16.00 -5.26
N LEU A 193 -1.22 16.10 -6.10
CA LEU A 193 -0.19 17.15 -6.06
C LEU A 193 -0.15 18.02 -7.34
N GLY A 194 -1.16 17.96 -8.20
CA GLY A 194 -1.27 18.82 -9.39
C GLY A 194 -1.70 18.07 -10.65
N ASP A 195 -1.11 18.41 -11.79
CA ASP A 195 -1.55 17.92 -13.11
C ASP A 195 -0.80 16.67 -13.61
N ARG A 196 0.16 16.17 -12.83
CA ARG A 196 0.93 14.97 -13.17
C ARG A 196 0.88 13.97 -12.04
N MET A 197 0.75 12.70 -12.41
CA MET A 197 0.80 11.59 -11.46
C MET A 197 2.18 11.53 -10.80
N THR A 198 2.16 11.31 -9.49
CA THR A 198 3.33 11.11 -8.64
C THR A 198 3.16 9.86 -7.78
N VAL A 199 4.18 9.48 -7.02
CA VAL A 199 4.04 8.44 -5.99
C VAL A 199 2.97 8.79 -4.96
N ALA A 200 2.69 10.07 -4.70
CA ALA A 200 1.62 10.49 -3.78
C ALA A 200 0.25 9.95 -4.21
N ASP A 201 -0.01 9.88 -5.51
CA ASP A 201 -1.25 9.32 -6.06
C ASP A 201 -1.36 7.82 -5.80
N VAL A 202 -0.23 7.09 -5.87
CA VAL A 202 -0.15 5.68 -5.51
C VAL A 202 -0.44 5.48 -4.02
N HIS A 203 0.09 6.34 -3.15
CA HIS A 203 -0.18 6.29 -1.71
C HIS A 203 -1.67 6.47 -1.41
N VAL A 204 -2.28 7.54 -1.94
CA VAL A 204 -3.70 7.83 -1.75
C VAL A 204 -4.57 6.71 -2.31
N TRP A 205 -4.28 6.24 -3.53
CA TRP A 205 -5.08 5.19 -4.16
C TRP A 205 -5.07 3.89 -3.35
N VAL A 206 -3.90 3.42 -2.92
CA VAL A 206 -3.80 2.20 -2.10
C VAL A 206 -4.51 2.38 -0.76
N THR A 207 -4.45 3.57 -0.16
CA THR A 207 -5.16 3.87 1.09
C THR A 207 -6.67 3.87 0.89
N LEU A 208 -7.20 4.36 -0.24
CA LEU A 208 -8.63 4.27 -0.57
C LEU A 208 -9.08 2.82 -0.82
N VAL A 209 -8.24 2.00 -1.46
CA VAL A 209 -8.48 0.55 -1.59
C VAL A 209 -8.60 -0.09 -0.20
N GLN A 210 -7.66 0.17 0.72
CA GLN A 210 -7.73 -0.36 2.08
C GLN A 210 -8.95 0.15 2.85
N LEU A 211 -9.31 1.43 2.67
CA LEU A 211 -10.49 2.01 3.29
C LEU A 211 -11.78 1.28 2.91
N ASP A 212 -11.98 0.96 1.64
CA ASP A 212 -13.20 0.29 1.17
C ASP A 212 -13.17 -1.25 1.36
N THR A 213 -12.00 -1.88 1.24
CA THR A 213 -11.91 -3.35 1.27
C THR A 213 -11.67 -3.94 2.66
N VAL A 214 -11.05 -3.17 3.55
CA VAL A 214 -10.64 -3.59 4.90
C VAL A 214 -11.32 -2.74 5.95
N HIS A 215 -10.98 -1.44 6.06
CA HIS A 215 -11.40 -0.62 7.20
C HIS A 215 -12.91 -0.46 7.29
N ARG A 216 -13.59 -0.30 6.14
CA ARG A 216 -15.05 -0.23 6.02
C ARG A 216 -15.78 -1.34 6.78
N ARG A 217 -15.21 -2.56 6.80
CA ARG A 217 -15.82 -3.71 7.48
C ARG A 217 -15.99 -3.51 8.98
N HIS A 218 -15.29 -2.55 9.57
CA HIS A 218 -15.34 -2.26 11.00
C HIS A 218 -16.04 -0.93 11.33
N LEU A 219 -16.54 -0.22 10.32
CA LEU A 219 -17.27 1.03 10.49
C LEU A 219 -18.78 0.78 10.46
N ASP A 220 -19.55 1.67 11.09
CA ASP A 220 -21.01 1.65 10.97
C ASP A 220 -21.48 2.19 9.60
N ALA A 221 -22.73 1.91 9.25
CA ALA A 221 -23.28 2.28 7.94
C ALA A 221 -23.32 3.80 7.70
N ASP A 222 -23.53 4.61 8.75
CA ASP A 222 -23.54 6.08 8.67
C ASP A 222 -22.14 6.62 8.32
N ALA A 223 -21.10 6.10 8.98
CA ALA A 223 -19.72 6.42 8.66
C ALA A 223 -19.37 6.05 7.22
N VAL A 224 -19.74 4.85 6.76
CA VAL A 224 -19.50 4.41 5.38
C VAL A 224 -20.24 5.29 4.38
N HIS A 225 -21.49 5.67 4.65
CA HIS A 225 -22.25 6.57 3.79
C HIS A 225 -21.56 7.94 3.66
N ARG A 226 -21.07 8.52 4.76
CA ARG A 226 -20.31 9.78 4.72
C ARG A 226 -18.99 9.66 3.98
N ILE A 227 -18.30 8.53 4.08
CA ILE A 227 -17.08 8.26 3.31
C ILE A 227 -17.41 8.18 1.81
N ALA A 228 -18.49 7.49 1.44
CA ALA A 228 -18.97 7.41 0.06
C ALA A 228 -19.39 8.77 -0.51
N GLY A 229 -19.76 9.74 0.35
CA GLY A 229 -20.12 11.12 0.00
C GLY A 229 -19.02 12.02 -0.57
N HIS A 230 -17.89 11.46 -1.02
CA HIS A 230 -16.77 12.16 -1.66
C HIS A 230 -16.66 11.75 -3.15
N PRO A 231 -17.58 12.22 -4.02
CA PRO A 231 -17.73 11.69 -5.36
C PRO A 231 -16.51 11.94 -6.27
N ARG A 232 -15.79 13.06 -6.12
CA ARG A 232 -14.59 13.33 -6.94
C ARG A 232 -13.44 12.42 -6.54
N LEU A 233 -13.28 12.17 -5.24
CA LEU A 233 -12.29 11.24 -4.70
C LEU A 233 -12.54 9.81 -5.19
N TRP A 234 -13.78 9.34 -5.19
CA TRP A 234 -14.13 8.01 -5.70
C TRP A 234 -14.07 7.93 -7.23
N ALA A 235 -14.37 9.01 -7.95
CA ALA A 235 -14.14 9.09 -9.40
C ALA A 235 -12.64 9.03 -9.74
N TYR A 236 -11.79 9.71 -8.97
CA TYR A 236 -10.34 9.63 -9.05
C TYR A 236 -9.84 8.20 -8.78
N ALA A 237 -10.31 7.56 -7.71
CA ALA A 237 -9.95 6.20 -7.36
C ALA A 237 -10.30 5.19 -8.48
N ARG A 238 -11.50 5.34 -9.06
CA ARG A 238 -11.98 4.57 -10.21
C ARG A 238 -11.11 4.78 -11.44
N ARG A 239 -10.77 6.03 -11.78
CA ARG A 239 -9.92 6.35 -12.93
C ARG A 239 -8.55 5.66 -12.81
N LEU A 240 -7.95 5.71 -11.62
CA LEU A 240 -6.70 5.02 -11.35
C LEU A 240 -6.84 3.51 -11.36
N ALA A 241 -7.94 2.93 -10.87
CA ALA A 241 -8.18 1.49 -10.97
C ALA A 241 -8.20 1.01 -12.44
N GLY A 242 -8.73 1.84 -13.35
CA GLY A 242 -8.71 1.60 -14.80
C GLY A 242 -7.35 1.76 -15.47
N HIS A 243 -6.35 2.30 -14.77
CA HIS A 243 -4.99 2.37 -15.30
C HIS A 243 -4.32 0.99 -15.23
N PRO A 244 -3.74 0.46 -16.33
CA PRO A 244 -3.16 -0.89 -16.35
C PRO A 244 -2.11 -1.15 -15.27
N ASP A 245 -1.30 -0.14 -14.94
CA ASP A 245 -0.26 -0.25 -13.90
C ASP A 245 -0.79 -0.26 -12.46
N PHE A 246 -2.07 0.05 -12.25
CA PHE A 246 -2.74 -0.03 -10.95
C PHE A 246 -3.58 -1.29 -10.86
N GLY A 247 -4.58 -1.42 -11.74
CA GLY A 247 -5.59 -2.48 -11.67
C GLY A 247 -5.00 -3.89 -11.68
N ARG A 248 -3.93 -4.13 -12.46
CA ARG A 248 -3.31 -5.47 -12.57
C ARG A 248 -2.72 -6.02 -11.28
N HIS A 249 -2.42 -5.17 -10.29
CA HIS A 249 -1.86 -5.58 -9.00
C HIS A 249 -2.92 -5.76 -7.91
N LEU A 250 -4.18 -5.42 -8.20
CA LEU A 250 -5.25 -5.40 -7.21
C LEU A 250 -5.82 -6.82 -6.99
N ASP A 251 -5.18 -7.59 -6.10
CA ASP A 251 -5.65 -8.90 -5.64
C ASP A 251 -6.72 -8.75 -4.53
N LEU A 252 -7.95 -8.36 -4.88
CA LEU A 252 -9.06 -8.21 -3.92
C LEU A 252 -9.29 -9.48 -3.08
N PRO A 253 -9.31 -10.70 -3.67
CA PRO A 253 -9.44 -11.93 -2.87
C PRO A 253 -8.28 -12.11 -1.89
N GLY A 254 -7.05 -11.80 -2.29
CA GLY A 254 -5.89 -11.88 -1.41
C GLY A 254 -5.87 -10.84 -0.29
N ILE A 255 -6.32 -9.61 -0.56
CA ILE A 255 -6.53 -8.57 0.47
C ILE A 255 -7.54 -9.09 1.51
N ALA A 256 -8.67 -9.62 1.06
CA ALA A 256 -9.67 -10.21 1.94
C ALA A 256 -9.10 -11.37 2.77
N ARG A 257 -8.48 -12.38 2.13
CA ARG A 257 -7.85 -13.51 2.84
C ARG A 257 -6.83 -13.04 3.88
N ARG A 258 -5.97 -12.08 3.53
CA ARG A 258 -4.97 -11.52 4.46
C ARG A 258 -5.64 -10.83 5.65
N HIS A 259 -6.68 -10.05 5.39
CA HIS A 259 -7.44 -9.37 6.42
C HIS A 259 -8.09 -10.40 7.37
N HIS A 260 -8.85 -11.36 6.85
CA HIS A 260 -9.51 -12.40 7.66
C HIS A 260 -8.53 -13.23 8.47
N ALA A 261 -7.37 -13.58 7.93
CA ALA A 261 -6.35 -14.35 8.64
C ALA A 261 -5.76 -13.62 9.87
N ARG A 262 -5.85 -12.28 9.92
CA ARG A 262 -5.32 -11.45 11.01
C ARG A 262 -6.37 -10.68 11.79
N CYS A 263 -7.62 -10.68 11.32
CA CYS A 263 -8.69 -9.91 11.94
C CYS A 263 -9.13 -10.60 13.23
N GLN A 264 -8.92 -9.93 14.36
CA GLN A 264 -9.48 -10.30 15.66
C GLN A 264 -10.70 -9.44 16.02
N GLY A 265 -11.06 -8.48 15.17
CA GLY A 265 -12.21 -7.59 15.37
C GLY A 265 -13.52 -8.20 14.89
N LEU A 266 -14.63 -7.70 15.44
CA LEU A 266 -15.96 -7.99 14.93
C LEU A 266 -16.19 -7.24 13.61
N GLU A 267 -16.72 -7.92 12.59
CA GLU A 267 -17.25 -7.24 11.41
C GLU A 267 -18.49 -6.44 11.83
N ALA A 268 -18.53 -5.15 11.47
CA ALA A 268 -19.62 -4.22 11.71
C ALA A 268 -20.56 -4.14 10.50
N ALA A 269 -21.74 -3.53 10.69
CA ALA A 269 -22.78 -3.41 9.66
C ALA A 269 -22.31 -2.71 8.36
N GLY A 270 -21.23 -1.91 8.38
CA GLY A 270 -20.65 -1.29 7.19
C GLY A 270 -20.08 -2.26 6.15
N ALA A 271 -19.89 -3.54 6.50
CA ALA A 271 -19.45 -4.59 5.58
C ALA A 271 -20.38 -4.77 4.37
N ALA A 272 -21.68 -4.45 4.50
CA ALA A 272 -22.67 -4.63 3.42
C ALA A 272 -22.62 -3.55 2.32
N VAL A 273 -22.04 -2.38 2.58
CA VAL A 273 -22.13 -1.21 1.68
C VAL A 273 -20.81 -0.98 0.94
N GLN A 274 -20.56 -1.69 -0.16
CA GLN A 274 -19.36 -1.46 -0.97
C GLN A 274 -19.40 -0.08 -1.61
N ILE A 275 -18.32 0.70 -1.48
CA ILE A 275 -18.28 2.06 -2.00
C ILE A 275 -17.97 2.06 -3.50
N LEU A 276 -16.97 1.27 -3.91
CA LEU A 276 -16.60 1.13 -5.30
C LEU A 276 -16.55 -0.35 -5.70
N ASP A 277 -17.18 -0.70 -6.81
CA ASP A 277 -16.93 -2.00 -7.45
C ASP A 277 -15.57 -1.98 -8.16
N TRP A 278 -14.51 -2.24 -7.39
CA TRP A 278 -13.15 -2.26 -7.89
C TRP A 278 -12.95 -3.24 -9.04
N ALA A 279 -13.61 -4.41 -9.00
CA ALA A 279 -13.43 -5.44 -10.01
C ALA A 279 -13.94 -4.98 -11.39
N ALA A 280 -15.05 -4.25 -11.43
CA ALA A 280 -15.60 -3.66 -12.66
C ALA A 280 -14.71 -2.58 -13.29
N HIS A 281 -13.69 -2.10 -12.57
CA HIS A 281 -12.83 -1.01 -12.98
C HIS A 281 -11.37 -1.41 -13.21
N ILE A 282 -10.99 -2.66 -12.95
CA ILE A 282 -9.69 -3.17 -13.36
C ILE A 282 -9.73 -3.33 -14.87
N ALA A 283 -8.82 -2.68 -15.59
CA ALA A 283 -8.71 -2.89 -17.03
C ALA A 283 -8.37 -4.36 -17.31
N ASP A 284 -9.25 -5.04 -18.06
CA ASP A 284 -8.88 -6.32 -18.67
C ASP A 284 -7.63 -6.06 -19.51
N GLY A 285 -6.57 -6.83 -19.28
CA GLY A 285 -5.28 -6.72 -19.98
C GLY A 285 -5.34 -6.90 -21.50
N THR A 286 -6.54 -6.92 -22.08
CA THR A 286 -6.84 -7.05 -23.52
C THR A 286 -7.28 -5.74 -24.18
N GLY A 287 -7.41 -4.62 -23.45
CA GLY A 287 -7.68 -3.31 -24.06
C GLY A 287 -9.01 -3.23 -24.80
N ARG A 288 -10.01 -4.02 -24.43
CA ARG A 288 -11.39 -3.80 -24.89
C ARG A 288 -12.15 -2.98 -23.84
N PRO A 289 -12.75 -1.83 -24.20
CA PRO A 289 -13.73 -1.21 -23.33
C PRO A 289 -14.89 -2.19 -23.13
N SER A 290 -15.23 -2.47 -21.86
CA SER A 290 -16.47 -3.15 -21.51
C SER A 290 -17.62 -2.44 -22.22
N ALA A 291 -18.26 -3.17 -23.13
CA ALA A 291 -19.32 -2.64 -23.97
C ALA A 291 -20.39 -2.01 -23.08
N LEU A 292 -20.68 -0.75 -23.39
CA LEU A 292 -21.81 0.01 -22.89
C LEU A 292 -23.08 -0.82 -23.03
N CYS A 293 -23.73 -1.09 -21.90
CA CYS A 293 -25.17 -1.25 -21.84
C CYS A 293 -25.82 0.02 -22.41
N CYS A 294 -26.67 -0.13 -23.42
CA CYS A 294 -27.76 0.79 -23.75
C CYS A 294 -28.77 0.05 -24.65
N PRO A 295 -30.04 0.46 -24.63
CA PRO A 295 -30.94 0.72 -23.51
C PRO A 295 -31.96 -0.41 -23.30
#